data_AF-A0A7X8RBL4-F1
#
_entry.id   AF-A0A7X8RBL4-F1
#
_cell.length_a   1.000
_cell.length_b   1.000
_cell.length_c   1.000
_cell.angle_alpha   90.00
_cell.angle_beta   90.00
_cell.angle_gamma   90.00
#
_symmetry.space_group_name_H-M   'P 1'
#
loop_
_entity.id
_entity.type
_entity.pdbx_description
1 polymer ?
#
loop_
_entity_poly.entity_id
_entity_poly.type
_entity_poly.pdbx_seq_one_letter_code
_entity_poly.pdbx_strand_id
1 'polypeptide(L)' 'MELDLKFEALIKSQAKYESANLGLNLLISRLQRKYSANQTSAELGNCVQEMKTFFERYASIVGQDVEALKKL' A
#
# COMPACT_ATOMS: atom_id res chain seq x y z
N MET A 1 2.83 12.75 -1.72
CA MET A 1 3.95 12.60 -0.77
C MET A 1 4.82 11.44 -1.22
N GLU A 2 6.08 11.38 -0.79
CA GLU A 2 7.03 10.32 -1.17
C GLU A 2 6.47 8.90 -0.95
N LEU A 3 5.70 8.72 0.13
CA LEU A 3 5.01 7.47 0.46
C LEU A 3 3.89 7.09 -0.53
N ASP A 4 3.21 8.07 -1.13
CA ASP A 4 2.12 7.81 -2.10
C ASP A 4 2.67 7.12 -3.35
N LEU A 5 3.87 7.53 -3.81
CA LEU A 5 4.54 6.90 -4.95
C LEU A 5 4.95 5.45 -4.64
N LYS A 6 5.37 5.18 -3.40
CA LYS A 6 5.69 3.82 -2.95
C LYS A 6 4.44 2.96 -2.87
N PHE A 7 3.33 3.51 -2.36
CA PHE A 7 2.04 2.83 -2.36
C PHE A 7 1.57 2.51 -3.78
N GLU A 8 1.67 3.46 -4.71
CA GLU A 8 1.35 3.20 -6.12
C GLU A 8 2.21 2.08 -6.70
N ALA A 9 3.53 2.09 -6.46
CA ALA A 9 4.43 1.06 -6.95
C ALA A 9 4.08 -0.33 -6.40
N LEU A 10 3.69 -0.42 -5.12
CA LEU A 10 3.20 -1.66 -4.52
C LEU A 10 1.88 -2.11 -5.15
N ILE A 11 0.90 -1.22 -5.31
CA ILE A 11 -0.41 -1.53 -5.90
C ILE A 11 -0.27 -1.99 -7.36
N LYS A 12 0.64 -1.36 -8.12
CA LYS A 12 0.99 -1.74 -9.49
C LYS A 12 1.85 -3.02 -9.57
N SER A 13 2.21 -3.62 -8.43
CA SER A 13 3.13 -4.75 -8.34
C SER A 13 4.52 -4.50 -8.95
N GLN A 14 4.94 -3.23 -9.00
CA GLN A 14 6.26 -2.79 -9.49
C GLN A 14 7.32 -2.85 -8.39
N ALA A 15 6.90 -2.77 -7.13
CA ALA A 15 7.73 -3.00 -5.95
C ALA A 15 7.19 -4.20 -5.16
N LYS A 16 8.08 -4.92 -4.48
CA LYS A 16 7.71 -5.96 -3.53
C LYS A 16 8.05 -5.51 -2.12
N TYR A 17 7.11 -5.74 -1.21
CA TYR A 17 7.29 -5.48 0.20
C TYR A 17 6.53 -6.54 0.99
N GLU A 18 7.15 -7.04 2.06
CA GLU A 18 6.55 -7.99 2.98
C GLU A 18 6.78 -7.48 4.41
N SER A 19 5.68 -7.26 5.11
CA SER A 19 5.66 -6.82 6.50
C SER A 19 5.58 -8.00 7.44
N ALA A 20 6.05 -7.83 8.68
CA ALA A 20 5.74 -8.75 9.77
C ALA A 20 4.24 -8.71 10.15
N ASN A 21 3.52 -7.65 9.76
CA ASN A 21 2.09 -7.50 9.97
C ASN A 21 1.29 -8.19 8.84
N LEU A 22 0.67 -9.33 9.17
CA LEU A 22 -0.18 -10.08 8.23
C LEU A 22 -1.30 -9.21 7.63
N GLY A 23 -1.90 -8.31 8.41
CA GLY A 23 -2.96 -7.42 7.93
C GLY A 23 -2.49 -6.50 6.80
N LEU A 24 -1.26 -5.98 6.89
CA LEU A 24 -0.67 -5.15 5.83
C LEU A 24 -0.39 -5.98 4.56
N ASN A 25 0.13 -7.21 4.70
CA ASN A 25 0.38 -8.09 3.55
C ASN A 25 -0.93 -8.47 2.82
N LEU A 26 -1.98 -8.75 3.58
CA LEU A 26 -3.31 -9.04 3.04
C LEU A 26 -3.91 -7.81 2.34
N LEU A 27 -3.74 -6.62 2.91
CA LEU A 27 -4.17 -5.37 2.30
C LEU A 27 -3.48 -5.16 0.94
N ILE A 28 -2.15 -5.22 0.90
CA ILE A 28 -1.37 -5.05 -0.34
C ILE A 28 -1.84 -6.04 -1.41
N SER A 29 -1.94 -7.33 -1.05
CA SER A 29 -2.39 -8.38 -1.98
C SER A 29 -3.80 -8.14 -2.52
N ARG A 30 -4.71 -7.63 -1.69
CA ARG A 30 -6.09 -7.31 -2.09
C ARG A 30 -6.11 -6.08 -3.02
N LEU A 31 -5.36 -5.04 -2.71
CA LEU A 31 -5.29 -3.82 -3.53
C LEU A 31 -4.64 -4.08 -4.90
N GLN A 32 -3.58 -4.89 -4.95
CA GLN A 32 -2.98 -5.34 -6.20
C GLN A 32 -4.00 -6.08 -7.08
N ARG A 33 -4.75 -7.03 -6.50
CA ARG A 33 -5.83 -7.73 -7.22
C ARG A 33 -6.91 -6.77 -7.71
N LYS A 34 -7.37 -5.85 -6.85
CA LYS A 34 -8.40 -4.87 -7.17
C LYS A 34 -7.98 -3.97 -8.34
N TYR A 35 -6.77 -3.42 -8.29
CA TYR A 35 -6.24 -2.61 -9.38
C TYR A 35 -6.00 -3.42 -10.66
N SER A 36 -5.47 -4.66 -10.54
CA SER A 36 -5.23 -5.52 -11.71
C SER A 36 -6.50 -5.85 -12.48
N ALA A 37 -7.65 -5.93 -11.80
CA ALA A 37 -8.95 -6.16 -12.42
C ALA A 37 -9.53 -4.90 -13.11
N ASN A 38 -9.08 -3.70 -12.74
CA ASN A 38 -9.60 -2.44 -13.26
C ASN A 38 -8.51 -1.34 -13.22
N GLN A 39 -7.59 -1.38 -14.19
CA GLN A 39 -6.39 -0.54 -14.22
C GLN A 39 -6.66 0.92 -14.64
N THR A 40 -7.49 1.63 -13.90
CA THR A 40 -7.80 3.06 -14.13
C THR A 40 -7.10 3.95 -13.10
N SER A 41 -6.84 5.20 -13.46
CA SER A 41 -6.27 6.18 -12.51
C SER A 41 -7.19 6.42 -11.31
N ALA A 42 -8.51 6.35 -11.51
CA ALA A 42 -9.48 6.47 -10.43
C ALA A 42 -9.37 5.30 -9.44
N GLU A 43 -9.26 4.07 -9.94
CA GLU A 43 -9.12 2.89 -9.08
C GLU A 43 -7.78 2.89 -8.32
N LEU A 44 -6.71 3.32 -8.97
CA LEU A 44 -5.42 3.52 -8.31
C LEU A 44 -5.52 4.52 -7.16
N GLY A 45 -6.17 5.68 -7.40
CA GLY A 45 -6.42 6.69 -6.38
C GLY A 45 -7.20 6.13 -5.18
N ASN A 46 -8.25 5.34 -5.45
CA ASN A 46 -9.01 4.66 -4.41
C ASN A 46 -8.14 3.69 -3.58
N CYS A 47 -7.29 2.90 -4.24
CA CYS A 47 -6.39 1.96 -3.57
C CYS A 47 -5.35 2.68 -2.71
N VAL A 48 -4.77 3.77 -3.21
CA VAL A 48 -3.81 4.59 -2.44
C VAL A 48 -4.48 5.21 -1.22
N GLN A 49 -5.70 5.75 -1.37
CA GLN A 49 -6.44 6.33 -0.25
C GLN A 49 -6.80 5.29 0.82
N GLU A 50 -7.15 4.07 0.40
CA GLU A 50 -7.40 2.96 1.31
C GLU A 50 -6.14 2.56 2.08
N MET A 51 -4.98 2.52 1.39
CA MET A 51 -3.69 2.27 2.04
C MET A 51 -3.38 3.35 3.08
N LYS A 52 -3.54 4.63 2.74
CA LYS A 52 -3.32 5.75 3.68
C LYS A 52 -4.21 5.64 4.92
N THR A 53 -5.50 5.40 4.72
CA THR A 53 -6.46 5.22 5.81
C THR A 53 -6.05 4.08 6.75
N PHE A 54 -5.54 2.97 6.21
CA PHE A 54 -5.03 1.86 7.01
C PHE A 54 -3.82 2.28 7.86
N PHE A 55 -2.84 2.95 7.25
CA PHE A 55 -1.64 3.42 7.96
C PHE A 55 -1.97 4.45 9.03
N GLU A 56 -2.91 5.36 8.78
CA GLU A 56 -3.39 6.32 9.78
C GLU A 56 -4.08 5.62 10.94
N ARG A 57 -4.97 4.65 10.67
CA ARG A 57 -5.73 3.93 11.70
C ARG A 57 -4.86 3.02 12.57
N TYR A 58 -3.81 2.44 12.00
CA TYR A 58 -2.95 1.47 12.68
C TYR A 58 -1.52 1.98 12.91
N ALA A 59 -1.32 3.31 12.93
CA ALA A 59 -0.01 3.95 13.00
C ALA A 59 0.89 3.43 14.13
N SER A 60 0.32 3.06 15.29
CA SER A 60 1.06 2.48 16.43
C SER A 60 1.66 1.10 16.16
N ILE A 61 1.16 0.37 15.15
CA ILE A 61 1.57 -0.99 14.82
C ILE A 61 2.38 -1.01 13.52
N VAL A 62 2.04 -0.15 12.55
CA VAL A 62 2.70 -0.12 11.23
C VAL A 62 3.75 1.00 11.08
N GLY A 63 4.12 1.67 12.17
CA GLY A 63 5.11 2.75 12.14
C GLY A 63 6.47 2.30 11.60
N GLN A 64 6.90 1.08 11.91
CA GLN A 64 8.15 0.51 11.35
C GLN A 64 8.02 0.25 9.85
N ASP A 65 6.84 -0.12 9.37
CA ASP A 65 6.59 -0.34 7.94
C ASP A 65 6.67 0.97 7.16
N VAL A 66 6.21 2.09 7.73
CA VAL A 66 6.35 3.42 7.10
C VAL A 66 7.81 3.74 6.81
N GLU A 67 8.69 3.54 7.78
CA GLU A 67 10.12 3.83 7.62
C GLU A 67 10.81 2.84 6.67
N ALA A 68 10.37 1.59 6.61
CA ALA A 68 10.86 0.62 5.64
C ALA A 68 10.41 0.99 4.21
N LEU A 69 9.16 1.41 4.03
CA LEU A 69 8.59 1.77 2.74
C LEU A 69 9.23 3.02 2.14
N LYS A 70 9.67 3.99 2.97
CA LYS A 70 10.44 5.14 2.50
C LYS A 70 11.79 4.77 1.86
N LYS A 71 12.33 3.58 2.17
CA LYS A 71 13.65 3.10 1.68
C LYS A 71 13.57 2.19 0.45
N LEU A 72 12.37 1.78 0.04
CA LEU A 72 12.13 1.21 -1.30
C LEU A 72 12.36 2.29 -2.37
#